data_AF-A0A2W1TK42-F1
#
_entry.id   AF-A0A2W1TK42-F1
#
_cell.length_a   1.000
_cell.length_b   1.000
_cell.length_c   1.000
_cell.angle_alpha   90.00
_cell.angle_beta   90.00
_cell.angle_gamma   90.00
#
_symmetry.space_group_name_H-M   'P 1'
#
loop_
_entity.id
_entity.type
_entity.pdbx_description
1 polymer ?
#
loop_
_entity_poly.entity_id
_entity_poly.type
_entity_poly.pdbx_seq_one_letter_code
_entity_poly.pdbx_strand_id
1 'polypeptide(L)'
;MICVDRTWAPGGGPDDKGGNAGYVVVKFPKKKSGEVKLGDPQDGFCADYAPPAPAAKVHVPKKLEKKKGLLVSTKFGDEWPLTVPYAVVRCKNITAGGMDLNVVTLKAPDGTRYAVNGTAQDHTSYPEIDPIWAPNPEVDGLRIDISPVLDAGLKLCK
;
A
#
# COMPACT_ATOMS: atom_id res chain seq x y z
N MET A 1 11.25 -19.14 -4.26
CA MET A 1 10.00 -19.85 -4.57
C MET A 1 10.30 -21.34 -4.49
N ILE A 2 9.53 -22.08 -3.71
CA ILE A 2 9.47 -23.54 -3.80
C ILE A 2 8.12 -23.84 -4.40
N CYS A 3 8.09 -24.60 -5.49
CA CYS A 3 6.86 -25.08 -6.10
C CYS A 3 6.97 -26.60 -6.26
N VAL A 4 5.88 -27.29 -5.94
CA VAL A 4 5.81 -28.75 -5.96
C VAL A 4 4.52 -29.14 -6.66
N ASP A 5 4.65 -29.55 -7.93
CA ASP A 5 3.54 -30.17 -8.64
C ASP A 5 3.29 -31.55 -8.02
N ARG A 6 2.10 -31.75 -7.44
CA ARG A 6 1.72 -33.06 -6.91
C ARG A 6 1.21 -33.93 -8.05
N THR A 7 2.03 -34.90 -8.47
CA THR A 7 1.57 -35.98 -9.33
C THR A 7 0.98 -37.10 -8.47
N TRP A 8 -0.31 -37.36 -8.62
CA TRP A 8 -0.98 -38.50 -8.02
C TRP A 8 -0.71 -39.77 -8.84
N ALA A 9 -0.54 -40.92 -8.18
CA ALA A 9 -0.53 -42.21 -8.88
C ALA A 9 -1.90 -42.48 -9.53
N PRO A 10 -2.00 -43.35 -10.56
CA PRO A 10 -3.29 -43.82 -11.05
C PRO A 10 -4.05 -44.49 -9.92
N GLY A 11 -5.25 -44.00 -9.60
CA GLY A 11 -5.74 -44.25 -8.25
C GLY A 11 -5.09 -43.28 -7.27
N GLY A 12 -5.17 -41.96 -7.44
CA GLY A 12 -4.74 -40.95 -6.46
C GLY A 12 -5.55 -39.66 -6.53
N GLY A 13 -5.84 -39.04 -5.39
CA GLY A 13 -6.44 -37.69 -5.33
C GLY A 13 -7.81 -37.55 -4.64
N PRO A 14 -8.40 -36.34 -4.65
CA PRO A 14 -9.61 -35.93 -3.90
C PRO A 14 -10.92 -36.61 -4.32
N ASP A 15 -10.87 -37.46 -5.34
CA ASP A 15 -11.97 -38.14 -6.02
C ASP A 15 -11.91 -39.67 -5.87
N ASP A 16 -11.28 -40.16 -4.79
CA ASP A 16 -11.21 -41.59 -4.42
C ASP A 16 -10.53 -42.50 -5.45
N LYS A 17 -9.56 -41.92 -6.13
CA LYS A 17 -8.51 -42.70 -6.74
C LYS A 17 -7.42 -42.99 -5.67
N GLY A 18 -7.05 -42.03 -4.80
CA GLY A 18 -6.24 -42.19 -3.56
C GLY A 18 -4.96 -43.06 -3.46
N GLY A 19 -3.78 -42.58 -3.87
CA GLY A 19 -2.46 -43.20 -3.69
C GLY A 19 -1.59 -42.24 -2.88
N ASN A 20 -0.86 -42.77 -1.91
CA ASN A 20 -0.11 -42.06 -0.86
C ASN A 20 0.26 -40.62 -1.22
N ALA A 21 -0.32 -39.64 -0.51
CA ALA A 21 0.16 -38.27 -0.53
C ALA A 21 1.59 -38.25 0.03
N GLY A 22 2.59 -38.34 -0.85
CA GLY A 22 3.99 -38.20 -0.46
C GLY A 22 4.22 -36.82 0.15
N TYR A 23 4.93 -36.76 1.26
CA TYR A 23 5.42 -35.50 1.80
C TYR A 23 6.76 -35.17 1.14
N VAL A 24 6.95 -33.91 0.75
CA VAL A 24 8.26 -33.40 0.32
C VAL A 24 8.82 -32.56 1.45
N VAL A 25 9.86 -33.06 2.13
CA VAL A 25 10.57 -32.27 3.14
C VAL A 25 11.64 -31.44 2.45
N VAL A 26 11.51 -30.12 2.52
CA VAL A 26 12.51 -29.18 2.00
C VAL A 26 13.22 -28.49 3.15
N LYS A 27 14.55 -28.57 3.15
CA LYS A 27 15.40 -27.93 4.16
C LYS A 27 16.01 -26.68 3.58
N PHE A 28 15.65 -25.53 4.14
CA PHE A 28 16.23 -24.26 3.73
C PHE A 28 17.65 -24.11 4.30
N PRO A 29 18.61 -23.58 3.54
CA PRO A 29 19.88 -23.17 4.11
C PRO A 29 19.62 -22.07 5.15
N LYS A 30 20.14 -22.26 6.38
CA LYS A 30 20.14 -21.20 7.39
C LYS A 30 20.83 -19.97 6.77
N LYS A 31 20.10 -18.88 6.55
CA LYS A 31 20.76 -17.60 6.22
C LYS A 31 21.66 -17.24 7.40
N LYS A 32 22.79 -16.58 7.13
CA LYS A 32 23.67 -16.00 8.16
C LYS A 32 22.94 -15.03 9.12
N SER A 33 21.71 -14.62 8.79
CA SER A 33 20.83 -13.83 9.64
C SER A 33 19.36 -14.18 9.37
N GLY A 34 18.71 -14.85 10.32
CA GLY A 34 17.26 -14.89 10.45
C GLY A 34 16.52 -16.11 9.91
N GLU A 35 15.30 -16.26 10.43
CA GLU A 35 14.30 -17.25 10.06
C GLU A 35 13.80 -17.02 8.62
N VAL A 36 13.61 -18.10 7.86
CA VAL A 36 13.06 -18.00 6.50
C VAL A 36 11.54 -17.80 6.62
N LYS A 37 11.07 -16.58 6.37
CA LYS A 37 9.63 -16.31 6.25
C LYS A 37 9.12 -16.91 4.94
N LEU A 38 8.18 -17.83 5.04
CA LEU A 38 7.40 -18.34 3.91
C LEU A 38 6.11 -17.51 3.81
N GLY A 39 5.68 -17.22 2.58
CA GLY A 39 4.34 -16.67 2.34
C GLY A 39 3.29 -17.77 2.37
N ASP A 40 2.02 -17.39 2.22
CA ASP A 40 0.92 -18.35 2.13
C ASP A 40 1.04 -19.26 0.90
N PRO A 41 0.65 -20.54 1.02
CA PRO A 41 0.62 -21.45 -0.12
C PRO A 41 -0.35 -20.95 -1.18
N GLN A 42 0.02 -21.11 -2.44
CA GLN A 42 -0.82 -20.77 -3.60
C GLN A 42 -1.18 -22.06 -4.33
N ASP A 43 -2.44 -22.17 -4.75
CA ASP A 43 -2.91 -23.25 -5.61
C ASP A 43 -2.54 -22.98 -7.07
N GLY A 44 -2.30 -24.05 -7.84
CA GLY A 44 -1.95 -23.99 -9.26
C GLY A 44 -0.85 -24.96 -9.66
N PHE A 45 -0.46 -24.93 -10.94
CA PHE A 45 0.68 -25.67 -11.44
C PHE A 45 1.93 -24.78 -11.46
N CYS A 46 3.09 -25.39 -11.24
CA CYS A 46 4.36 -24.67 -11.30
C CYS A 46 4.63 -24.04 -12.67
N ALA A 47 4.12 -24.64 -13.74
CA ALA A 47 4.21 -24.10 -15.10
C ALA A 47 3.47 -22.75 -15.27
N ASP A 48 2.39 -22.56 -14.51
CA ASP A 48 1.54 -21.37 -14.56
C ASP A 48 1.94 -20.32 -13.51
N TYR A 49 2.93 -20.64 -12.66
CA TYR A 49 3.41 -19.70 -11.66
C TYR A 49 4.08 -18.50 -12.36
N ALA A 50 3.38 -17.38 -12.35
CA ALA A 50 3.96 -16.08 -12.61
C ALA A 50 4.42 -15.49 -11.27
N PRO A 51 5.72 -15.19 -11.08
CA PRO A 51 6.13 -14.46 -9.90
C PRO A 51 5.34 -13.15 -9.85
N PRO A 52 4.80 -12.75 -8.67
CA PRO A 52 4.16 -11.45 -8.55
C PRO A 52 5.13 -10.41 -9.08
N ALA A 53 4.66 -9.57 -10.00
CA ALA A 53 5.48 -8.51 -10.55
C ALA A 53 6.11 -7.77 -9.39
N PRO A 54 7.44 -7.56 -9.37
CA PRO A 54 8.06 -6.82 -8.29
C PRO A 54 7.32 -5.51 -8.16
N ALA A 55 6.84 -5.20 -6.94
CA ALA A 55 6.12 -3.97 -6.68
C ALA A 55 6.86 -2.83 -7.37
N ALA A 56 6.19 -2.18 -8.34
CA ALA A 56 6.84 -1.23 -9.22
C ALA A 56 7.57 -0.21 -8.35
N LYS A 57 8.88 -0.07 -8.55
CA LYS A 57 9.67 0.87 -7.75
C LYS A 57 9.08 2.26 -7.95
N VAL A 58 8.45 2.81 -6.91
CA VAL A 58 7.90 4.16 -6.95
C VAL A 58 9.04 5.14 -7.20
N HIS A 59 9.03 5.79 -8.36
CA HIS A 59 10.05 6.77 -8.72
C HIS A 59 9.77 8.10 -8.03
N VAL A 60 10.34 8.29 -6.85
CA VAL A 60 10.31 9.58 -6.15
C VAL A 60 11.50 10.43 -6.63
N PRO A 61 11.27 11.67 -7.10
CA PRO A 61 12.36 12.58 -7.42
C PRO A 61 13.30 12.81 -6.22
N LYS A 62 14.62 12.71 -6.39
CA LYS A 62 15.64 12.86 -5.32
C LYS A 62 15.45 14.09 -4.42
N LYS A 63 14.96 15.19 -4.98
CA LYS A 63 14.66 16.43 -4.24
C LYS A 63 13.55 16.29 -3.19
N LEU A 64 12.69 15.29 -3.34
CA LEU A 64 11.56 15.01 -2.45
C LEU A 64 11.89 13.99 -1.37
N GLU A 65 12.88 13.11 -1.58
CA GLU A 65 13.26 12.05 -0.63
C GLU A 65 13.57 12.57 0.79
N LYS A 66 14.07 13.82 0.89
CA LYS A 66 14.40 14.47 2.16
C LYS A 66 13.29 15.36 2.72
N LYS A 67 12.11 15.40 2.10
CA LYS A 67 10.99 16.24 2.56
C LYS A 67 10.27 15.53 3.71
N LYS A 68 10.13 16.22 4.85
CA LYS A 68 9.46 15.68 6.05
C LYS A 68 8.04 15.17 5.81
N GLY A 69 7.31 15.78 4.87
CA GLY A 69 5.95 15.37 4.51
C GLY A 69 5.86 14.38 3.35
N LEU A 70 6.96 13.75 2.91
CA LEU A 70 6.89 12.74 1.85
C LEU A 70 6.24 11.45 2.37
N LEU A 71 5.14 11.06 1.73
CA LEU A 71 4.46 9.78 1.91
C LEU A 71 4.60 8.96 0.62
N VAL A 72 4.88 7.67 0.73
CA VAL A 72 5.12 6.77 -0.40
C VAL A 72 4.32 5.50 -0.19
N SER A 73 3.54 5.08 -1.19
CA SER A 73 2.60 3.95 -1.08
C SER A 73 3.22 2.67 -0.56
N THR A 74 4.46 2.37 -0.97
CA THR A 74 5.20 1.17 -0.54
C THR A 74 5.47 1.10 0.96
N LYS A 75 5.31 2.20 1.71
CA LYS A 75 5.42 2.21 3.18
C LYS A 75 4.11 1.86 3.88
N PHE A 76 2.99 1.98 3.19
CA PHE A 76 1.63 1.79 3.71
C PHE A 76 0.99 0.51 3.18
N GLY A 77 1.46 -0.02 2.04
CA GLY A 77 0.88 -1.23 1.46
C GLY A 77 -0.60 -1.01 1.11
N ASP A 78 -1.46 -1.91 1.58
CA ASP A 78 -2.89 -1.88 1.30
C ASP A 78 -3.63 -0.77 2.06
N GLU A 79 -3.01 -0.19 3.10
CA GLU A 79 -3.56 0.98 3.82
C GLU A 79 -3.33 2.31 3.07
N TRP A 80 -2.68 2.28 1.90
CA TRP A 80 -2.40 3.48 1.14
C TRP A 80 -3.68 4.09 0.55
N PRO A 81 -4.11 5.28 0.99
CA PRO A 81 -5.45 5.78 0.66
C PRO A 81 -5.52 6.55 -0.65
N LEU A 82 -4.44 6.61 -1.44
CA LEU A 82 -4.37 7.42 -2.66
C LEU A 82 -4.13 6.55 -3.90
N THR A 83 -4.63 6.98 -5.04
CA THR A 83 -4.36 6.32 -6.33
C THR A 83 -2.97 6.66 -6.88
N VAL A 84 -2.35 7.74 -6.38
CA VAL A 84 -1.00 8.16 -6.76
C VAL A 84 0.07 7.46 -5.92
N PRO A 85 1.26 7.18 -6.47
CA PRO A 85 2.27 6.35 -5.78
C PRO A 85 3.01 7.07 -4.64
N TYR A 86 2.97 8.40 -4.59
CA TYR A 86 3.51 9.19 -3.49
C TYR A 86 2.80 10.55 -3.43
N ALA A 87 2.87 11.19 -2.26
CA ALA A 87 2.37 12.55 -2.05
C ALA A 87 3.29 13.30 -1.09
N VAL A 88 3.28 14.63 -1.15
CA VAL A 88 3.99 15.47 -0.17
C VAL A 88 2.99 16.31 0.61
N VAL A 89 2.73 15.94 1.86
CA VAL A 89 1.87 16.69 2.77
C VAL A 89 2.59 17.91 3.33
N ARG A 90 1.80 18.93 3.66
CA ARG A 90 2.24 20.17 4.31
C ARG A 90 1.15 20.66 5.24
N CYS A 91 1.57 21.27 6.35
CA CYS A 91 0.68 22.05 7.18
C CYS A 91 1.05 23.53 7.15
N LYS A 92 0.04 24.38 7.19
CA LYS A 92 0.14 25.80 7.47
C LYS A 92 -0.83 26.14 8.59
N ASN A 93 -0.34 26.75 9.67
CA ASN A 93 -1.20 27.33 10.70
C ASN A 93 -1.75 28.68 10.20
N ILE A 94 -3.03 28.95 10.45
CA ILE A 94 -3.69 30.23 10.19
C ILE A 94 -4.49 30.64 11.42
N THR A 95 -4.80 31.93 11.55
CA THR A 95 -5.76 32.41 12.56
C THR A 95 -7.00 32.90 11.85
N ALA A 96 -8.16 32.35 12.18
CA ALA A 96 -9.46 32.74 11.62
C ALA A 96 -10.52 32.67 12.70
N GLY A 97 -11.42 33.67 12.76
CA GLY A 97 -12.46 33.74 13.79
C GLY A 97 -11.91 33.79 15.23
N GLY A 98 -10.67 34.27 15.42
CA GLY A 98 -10.01 34.29 16.72
C GLY A 98 -9.45 32.94 17.20
N MET A 99 -9.42 31.92 16.33
CA MET A 99 -8.89 30.59 16.63
C MET A 99 -7.71 30.24 15.70
N ASP A 100 -6.73 29.51 16.22
CA ASP A 100 -5.66 28.94 15.43
C ASP A 100 -6.12 27.63 14.79
N LEU A 101 -6.06 27.58 13.46
CA LEU A 101 -6.52 26.46 12.65
C LEU A 101 -5.36 25.87 11.82
N ASN A 102 -5.47 24.58 11.55
CA ASN A 102 -4.47 23.82 10.81
C ASN A 102 -4.95 23.57 9.38
N VAL A 103 -4.28 24.17 8.40
CA VAL A 103 -4.53 23.95 6.98
C VAL A 103 -3.62 22.84 6.48
N VAL A 104 -4.19 21.64 6.29
CA VAL A 104 -3.45 20.48 5.78
C VAL A 104 -3.69 20.35 4.28
N THR A 105 -2.60 20.37 3.52
CA THR A 105 -2.64 20.22 2.07
C THR A 105 -1.65 19.15 1.63
N LEU A 106 -1.89 18.56 0.47
CA LEU A 106 -0.96 17.61 -0.14
C LEU A 106 -0.61 18.05 -1.55
N LYS A 107 0.58 17.71 -2.02
CA LYS A 107 1.01 17.86 -3.41
C LYS A 107 1.20 16.49 -4.04
N ALA A 108 0.46 16.21 -5.12
CA ALA A 108 0.54 14.99 -5.91
C ALA A 108 1.75 15.02 -6.89
N PRO A 109 2.11 13.87 -7.51
CA PRO A 109 3.25 13.77 -8.43
C PRO A 109 3.16 14.69 -9.65
N ASP A 110 1.94 14.86 -10.18
CA ASP A 110 1.59 15.74 -11.30
C ASP A 110 1.79 17.24 -10.99
N GLY A 111 1.94 17.57 -9.70
CA GLY A 111 2.13 18.92 -9.22
C GLY A 111 0.87 19.57 -8.64
N THR A 112 -0.29 18.94 -8.81
CA THR A 112 -1.58 19.40 -8.28
C THR A 112 -1.55 19.41 -6.76
N ARG A 113 -2.21 20.40 -6.16
CA ARG A 113 -2.36 20.52 -4.72
C ARG A 113 -3.81 20.32 -4.34
N TYR A 114 -4.04 19.54 -3.28
CA TYR A 114 -5.36 19.22 -2.78
C TYR A 114 -5.49 19.63 -1.32
N ALA A 115 -6.70 20.04 -0.94
CA ALA A 115 -7.11 20.22 0.44
C ALA A 115 -7.37 18.85 1.08
N VAL A 116 -6.74 18.57 2.23
CA VAL A 116 -6.85 17.28 2.94
C VAL A 116 -7.90 17.32 4.04
N ASN A 117 -8.11 18.48 4.68
CA ASN A 117 -9.09 18.67 5.74
C ASN A 117 -10.06 19.82 5.44
N GLY A 118 -11.18 19.88 6.17
CA GLY A 118 -12.21 20.91 5.98
C GLY A 118 -11.65 22.34 6.06
N THR A 119 -10.78 22.62 7.03
CA THR A 119 -10.11 23.93 7.13
C THR A 119 -9.33 24.29 5.86
N ALA A 120 -8.67 23.32 5.21
CA ALA A 120 -8.00 23.60 3.94
C ALA A 120 -8.97 23.83 2.79
N GLN A 121 -10.14 23.18 2.79
CA GLN A 121 -11.19 23.45 1.81
C GLN A 121 -11.76 24.85 1.99
N ASP A 122 -12.01 25.27 3.24
CA ASP A 122 -12.61 26.57 3.55
C ASP A 122 -11.65 27.75 3.34
N HIS A 123 -10.35 27.54 3.55
CA HIS A 123 -9.35 28.62 3.58
C HIS A 123 -8.29 28.56 2.47
N THR A 124 -8.46 27.69 1.48
CA THR A 124 -7.62 27.66 0.27
C THR A 124 -8.47 27.57 -0.99
N SER A 125 -7.86 27.79 -2.15
CA SER A 125 -8.50 27.56 -3.45
C SER A 125 -8.16 26.17 -4.03
N TYR A 126 -7.64 25.26 -3.22
CA TYR A 126 -7.24 23.93 -3.70
C TYR A 126 -8.45 23.01 -3.78
N PRO A 127 -8.56 22.18 -4.83
CA PRO A 127 -9.62 21.19 -4.94
C PRO A 127 -9.58 20.16 -3.80
N GLU A 128 -10.71 19.50 -3.60
CA GLU A 128 -10.83 18.33 -2.72
C GLU A 128 -10.03 17.14 -3.26
N ILE A 129 -9.65 16.24 -2.36
CA ILE A 129 -8.77 15.09 -2.64
C ILE A 129 -9.44 13.98 -3.47
N ASP A 130 -10.76 14.02 -3.63
CA ASP A 130 -11.60 13.02 -4.31
C ASP A 130 -11.06 12.44 -5.63
N PRO A 131 -10.44 13.23 -6.53
CA PRO A 131 -9.89 12.69 -7.79
C PRO A 131 -8.75 11.69 -7.60
N ILE A 132 -8.06 11.74 -6.46
CA ILE A 132 -6.92 10.86 -6.15
C ILE A 132 -7.14 10.00 -4.91
N TRP A 133 -8.34 10.04 -4.31
CA TRP A 133 -8.68 9.21 -3.15
C TRP A 133 -9.02 7.80 -3.62
N ALA A 134 -8.31 6.78 -3.14
CA ALA A 134 -8.56 5.41 -3.57
C ALA A 134 -9.95 4.90 -3.10
N PRO A 135 -10.73 4.23 -3.97
CA PRO A 135 -11.92 3.51 -3.54
C PRO A 135 -11.52 2.34 -2.63
N ASN A 136 -12.41 2.01 -1.69
CA ASN A 136 -12.22 0.84 -0.83
C ASN A 136 -12.51 -0.43 -1.63
N PRO A 137 -11.57 -1.39 -1.73
CA PRO A 137 -11.78 -2.63 -2.49
C PRO A 137 -12.78 -3.59 -1.83
N GLU A 138 -13.03 -3.47 -0.53
CA GLU A 138 -13.91 -4.35 0.24
C GLU A 138 -15.37 -3.86 0.25
N VAL A 139 -15.59 -2.55 0.11
CA VAL A 139 -16.93 -1.94 0.20
C VAL A 139 -17.14 -0.94 -0.93
N ASP A 140 -18.06 -1.28 -1.83
CA ASP A 140 -18.41 -0.42 -2.97
C ASP A 140 -18.97 0.93 -2.52
N GLY A 141 -18.62 1.99 -3.25
CA GLY A 141 -18.99 3.37 -2.94
C GLY A 141 -18.21 4.02 -1.78
N LEU A 142 -17.42 3.27 -1.01
CA LEU A 142 -16.55 3.83 0.04
C LEU A 142 -15.14 4.15 -0.49
N ARG A 143 -14.44 5.02 0.24
CA ARG A 143 -13.02 5.32 0.05
C ARG A 143 -12.20 4.68 1.17
N ILE A 144 -10.92 4.42 0.91
CA ILE A 144 -9.97 3.96 1.94
C ILE A 144 -9.82 5.07 3.01
N ASP A 145 -9.64 4.71 4.29
CA ASP A 145 -9.47 5.71 5.35
C ASP A 145 -8.29 6.67 5.08
N ILE A 146 -8.57 7.98 5.08
CA ILE A 146 -7.57 9.02 4.79
C ILE A 146 -6.74 9.42 6.01
N SER A 147 -7.10 8.94 7.20
CA SER A 147 -6.44 9.28 8.47
C SER A 147 -4.91 9.19 8.42
N PRO A 148 -4.26 8.18 7.79
CA PRO A 148 -2.80 8.13 7.69
C PRO A 148 -2.17 9.36 7.00
N VAL A 149 -2.83 9.93 6.00
CA VAL A 149 -2.37 11.13 5.30
C VAL A 149 -2.66 12.39 6.12
N LEU A 150 -3.84 12.47 6.72
CA LEU A 150 -4.24 13.60 7.57
C LEU A 150 -3.32 13.72 8.80
N ASP A 151 -3.11 12.63 9.53
CA ASP A 151 -2.26 12.57 10.72
C ASP A 151 -0.81 12.94 10.39
N ALA A 152 -0.29 12.43 9.27
CA ALA A 152 1.04 12.80 8.82
C ALA A 152 1.16 14.29 8.52
N GLY A 153 0.10 14.90 7.97
CA GLY A 153 0.02 16.34 7.73
C GLY A 153 -0.08 17.15 9.03
N LEU A 154 -0.96 16.76 9.94
CA LEU A 154 -1.18 17.42 11.23
C LEU A 154 0.07 17.42 12.11
N LYS A 155 0.86 16.34 12.09
CA LYS A 155 2.17 16.26 12.75
C LYS A 155 3.19 17.30 12.26
N LEU A 156 2.95 17.94 11.12
CA LEU A 156 3.79 19.01 10.59
C LEU A 156 3.34 20.42 11.02
N CYS A 157 2.15 20.55 11.60
CA CYS A 157 1.67 21.81 12.17
C CYS A 157 2.49 22.15 13.42
N LYS A 158 2.62 23.44 13.72
CA LYS A 158 3.33 23.95 14.90
C LYS A 158 2.41 24.65 15.85
#